data_AF-A0A9D7LP73-F1
#
_entry.id   AF-A0A9D7LP73-F1
#
_cell.length_a   1.000
_cell.length_b   1.000
_cell.length_c   1.000
_cell.angle_alpha   90.00
_cell.angle_beta   90.00
_cell.angle_gamma   90.00
#
_symmetry.space_group_name_H-M   'P 1'
#
loop_
_entity.id
_entity.type
_entity.pdbx_description
1 polymer ?
#
loop_
_entity_poly.entity_id
_entity_poly.type
_entity_poly.pdbx_seq_one_letter_code
_entity_poly.pdbx_strand_id
1 'polypeptide(L)'
;MLVAHGDGPGPLDAYRSASPSATPWPGRDPANTQWQVDLAVSCGKPGAFSGLERRDFLVRGLKILHALRQADRLLPNQDRTDWFESALKELDAKAPQ
;
A
#
# COMPACT_ATOMS: atom_id res chain seq x y z
N MET A 1 -24.42 -4.11 20.11
CA MET A 1 -23.61 -2.99 19.58
C MET A 1 -23.00 -3.44 18.26
N LEU A 2 -23.23 -2.70 17.19
CA LEU A 2 -22.82 -3.04 15.82
C LEU A 2 -21.29 -2.99 15.71
N VAL A 3 -20.67 -4.07 15.24
CA VAL A 3 -19.25 -4.09 14.87
C VAL A 3 -19.11 -3.27 13.59
N ALA A 4 -18.56 -2.06 13.70
CA ALA A 4 -18.24 -1.23 12.54
C ALA A 4 -17.07 -1.88 11.79
N HIS A 5 -17.40 -2.72 10.82
CA HIS A 5 -16.49 -3.05 9.74
C HIS A 5 -16.28 -1.79 8.91
N GLY A 6 -15.03 -1.32 8.86
CA GLY A 6 -14.53 -0.51 7.75
C GLY A 6 -14.82 0.99 7.81
N ASP A 7 -14.08 1.70 8.64
CA ASP A 7 -13.72 3.11 8.37
C ASP A 7 -12.29 3.36 8.89
N GLY A 8 -11.35 2.57 8.37
CA GLY A 8 -9.95 2.99 8.41
C GLY A 8 -9.76 4.11 7.37
N PRO A 9 -8.83 5.06 7.59
CA PRO A 9 -8.63 6.18 6.67
C PRO A 9 -8.59 5.67 5.24
N GLY A 10 -9.40 6.31 4.38
CA GLY A 10 -9.46 5.96 2.97
C GLY A 10 -8.04 5.96 2.36
N PRO A 11 -7.80 5.21 1.28
CA PRO A 11 -6.49 5.13 0.63
C PRO A 11 -5.89 6.51 0.30
N LEU A 12 -6.72 7.53 0.04
CA LEU A 12 -6.30 8.93 -0.10
C LEU A 12 -5.83 9.57 1.19
N ASP A 13 -6.43 9.25 2.33
CA ASP A 13 -6.09 9.82 3.63
C ASP A 13 -4.82 9.19 4.21
N ALA A 14 -4.63 7.88 4.01
CA ALA A 14 -3.37 7.19 4.27
C ALA A 14 -2.22 7.78 3.43
N TYR A 15 -2.48 8.07 2.14
CA TYR A 15 -1.50 8.65 1.23
C TYR A 15 -1.24 10.14 1.46
N ARG A 16 -2.28 10.95 1.72
CA ARG A 16 -2.17 12.37 2.06
C ARG A 16 -1.41 12.54 3.36
N SER A 17 -1.67 11.66 4.31
CA SER A 17 -0.91 11.59 5.53
C SER A 17 0.55 11.29 5.18
N ALA A 18 0.89 10.41 4.22
CA ALA A 18 2.27 10.04 3.88
C ALA A 18 3.13 11.16 3.24
N SER A 19 2.58 12.37 3.05
CA SER A 19 3.35 13.51 2.58
C SER A 19 4.35 14.00 3.64
N PRO A 20 5.57 14.43 3.26
CA PRO A 20 6.66 14.77 4.18
C PRO A 20 6.39 16.00 5.07
N SER A 21 5.26 16.69 4.86
CA SER A 21 4.78 17.80 5.68
C SER A 21 3.85 17.37 6.82
N ALA A 22 3.54 16.08 6.94
CA ALA A 22 2.65 15.60 7.99
C ALA A 22 3.43 15.42 9.31
N THR A 23 3.02 16.20 10.32
CA THR A 23 3.45 16.16 11.71
C THR A 23 3.78 14.73 12.17
N PRO A 24 4.90 14.49 12.85
CA PRO A 24 5.26 13.16 13.33
C PRO A 24 4.22 12.70 14.36
N TRP A 25 3.28 11.88 13.90
CA TRP A 25 2.48 11.04 14.77
C TRP A 25 3.42 9.98 15.37
N PRO A 26 3.37 9.70 16.68
CA PRO A 26 4.22 8.67 17.31
C PRO A 26 3.94 7.23 16.85
N GLY A 27 2.98 7.01 15.95
CA GLY A 27 2.75 5.74 15.25
C GLY A 27 3.40 5.67 13.86
N ARG A 28 4.10 6.73 13.44
CA ARG A 28 4.61 6.92 12.08
C ARG A 28 6.10 6.71 11.99
N ASP A 29 6.55 5.61 12.59
CA ASP A 29 7.95 5.24 12.56
C ASP A 29 8.26 4.54 11.23
N PRO A 30 9.24 5.03 10.44
CA PRO A 30 9.79 4.25 9.34
C PRO A 30 10.45 2.95 9.84
N ALA A 31 10.74 2.84 11.14
CA ALA A 31 11.13 1.61 11.81
C ALA A 31 9.94 0.66 12.11
N ASN A 32 8.68 1.09 11.94
CA ASN A 32 7.51 0.26 12.18
C ASN A 32 7.10 -0.51 10.93
N THR A 33 7.39 -1.81 10.92
CA THR A 33 7.02 -2.73 9.82
C THR A 33 5.52 -2.77 9.59
N GLN A 34 4.72 -2.81 10.65
CA GLN A 34 3.27 -2.96 10.54
C GLN A 34 2.62 -1.78 9.82
N TRP A 35 3.12 -0.57 10.09
CA TRP A 35 2.71 0.65 9.40
C TRP A 35 3.11 0.65 7.92
N GLN A 36 4.32 0.18 7.59
CA GLN A 36 4.76 0.08 6.19
C GLN A 36 3.92 -0.93 5.39
N VAL A 37 3.56 -2.07 6.01
CA VAL A 37 2.67 -3.06 5.38
C VAL A 37 1.27 -2.48 5.18
N ASP A 38 0.72 -1.79 6.18
CA ASP A 38 -0.59 -1.13 6.05
C ASP A 38 -0.62 -0.06 4.94
N LEU A 39 0.48 0.70 4.80
CA LEU A 39 0.66 1.64 3.71
C LEU A 39 0.70 0.94 2.34
N ALA A 40 1.46 -0.16 2.22
CA ALA A 40 1.51 -0.95 1.00
C ALA A 40 0.11 -1.47 0.63
N VAL A 41 -0.61 -2.07 1.59
CA VAL A 41 -1.97 -2.59 1.40
C VAL A 41 -2.94 -1.48 0.96
N SER A 42 -2.80 -0.27 1.50
CA SER A 42 -3.60 0.88 1.09
C SER A 42 -3.37 1.28 -0.37
N CYS A 43 -2.15 1.13 -0.89
CA CYS A 43 -1.87 1.30 -2.33
C CYS A 43 -2.53 0.24 -3.22
N GLY A 44 -2.88 -0.93 -2.66
CA GLY A 44 -3.55 -2.01 -3.37
C GLY A 44 -5.08 -1.94 -3.36
N LYS A 45 -5.70 -1.05 -2.55
CA LYS A 45 -7.16 -1.03 -2.39
C LYS A 45 -7.87 -0.71 -3.72
N PRO A 46 -8.67 -1.65 -4.27
CA PRO A 46 -9.42 -1.42 -5.50
C PRO A 46 -10.52 -0.39 -5.25
N GLY A 47 -10.60 0.63 -6.12
CA GLY A 47 -11.71 1.60 -6.11
C GLY A 47 -11.32 3.05 -5.81
N ALA A 48 -10.07 3.35 -5.50
CA ALA A 48 -9.64 4.73 -5.25
C ALA A 48 -9.19 5.48 -6.52
N PHE A 49 -8.62 4.77 -7.50
CA PHE A 49 -8.02 5.37 -8.70
C PHE A 49 -8.12 4.44 -9.92
N SER A 50 -8.18 5.01 -11.12
CA SER A 50 -8.22 4.29 -12.40
C SER A 50 -6.95 4.55 -13.24
N GLY A 51 -6.61 3.61 -14.12
CA GLY A 51 -5.54 3.80 -15.12
C GLY A 51 -4.12 3.96 -14.56
N LEU A 52 -3.39 4.96 -15.07
CA LEU A 52 -1.98 5.22 -14.74
C LEU A 52 -1.72 5.48 -13.25
N GLU A 53 -2.68 6.10 -12.55
CA GLU A 53 -2.58 6.32 -11.11
C GLU A 53 -2.58 4.98 -10.36
N ARG A 54 -3.42 4.02 -10.79
CA ARG A 54 -3.44 2.68 -10.20
C ARG A 54 -2.11 1.95 -10.39
N ARG A 55 -1.43 2.13 -11.53
CA ARG A 55 -0.10 1.55 -11.78
C ARG A 55 0.92 2.08 -10.79
N ASP A 56 0.94 3.40 -10.63
CA ASP A 56 1.89 4.08 -9.76
C ASP A 56 1.71 3.69 -8.29
N PHE A 57 0.46 3.58 -7.81
CA PHE A 57 0.17 3.06 -6.48
C PHE A 57 0.64 1.60 -6.29
N LEU A 58 0.36 0.72 -7.26
CA LEU A 58 0.83 -0.68 -7.19
C LEU A 58 2.36 -0.77 -7.13
N VAL A 59 3.06 0.03 -7.94
CA VAL A 59 4.54 0.09 -7.94
C VAL A 59 5.08 0.60 -6.60
N ARG A 60 4.44 1.59 -5.96
CA ARG A 60 4.84 2.08 -4.63
C ARG A 60 4.64 1.01 -3.55
N GLY A 61 3.48 0.34 -3.53
CA GLY A 61 3.21 -0.74 -2.58
C GLY A 61 4.22 -1.88 -2.69
N LEU A 62 4.54 -2.28 -3.92
CA LEU A 62 5.54 -3.30 -4.21
C LEU A 62 6.94 -2.89 -3.70
N LYS A 63 7.37 -1.64 -3.92
CA LYS A 63 8.65 -1.14 -3.42
C LYS A 63 8.76 -1.23 -1.89
N ILE A 64 7.68 -0.93 -1.17
CA ILE A 64 7.66 -1.00 0.30
C ILE A 64 7.81 -2.45 0.76
N LEU A 65 7.05 -3.38 0.18
CA LEU A 65 7.16 -4.80 0.52
C LEU A 65 8.54 -5.37 0.20
N HIS A 66 9.11 -5.01 -0.95
CA HIS A 66 10.49 -5.39 -1.31
C HIS A 66 11.52 -4.87 -0.29
N ALA A 67 11.41 -3.60 0.12
CA ALA A 67 12.32 -3.03 1.12
C ALA A 67 12.20 -3.74 2.47
N LEU A 68 10.99 -4.06 2.91
CA LEU A 68 10.74 -4.82 4.14
C LEU A 68 11.29 -6.25 4.05
N ARG A 69 11.14 -6.91 2.89
CA ARG A 69 11.67 -8.25 2.64
C ARG A 69 13.20 -8.26 2.67
N GLN A 70 13.83 -7.28 2.02
CA GLN A 70 15.29 -7.14 2.05
C GLN A 70 15.85 -6.84 3.44
N ALA A 71 15.06 -6.18 4.28
CA ALA A 71 15.42 -5.89 5.66
C ALA A 71 15.12 -7.05 6.63
N ASP A 72 14.66 -8.21 6.15
CA ASP A 72 14.19 -9.36 6.96
C ASP A 72 13.08 -8.97 7.96
N ARG A 73 12.36 -7.90 7.65
CA ARG A 73 11.30 -7.34 8.50
C ARG A 73 9.91 -7.77 8.06
N LEU A 74 9.78 -8.40 6.89
CA LEU A 74 8.52 -8.83 6.34
C LEU A 74 8.21 -10.29 6.72
N LEU A 75 7.09 -10.49 7.40
CA LEU A 75 6.60 -11.84 7.69
C LEU A 75 5.98 -12.45 6.42
N PRO A 76 6.10 -13.77 6.21
CA PRO A 76 5.58 -14.43 5.00
C PRO A 76 4.05 -14.32 4.85
N ASN A 77 3.30 -14.15 5.95
CA ASN A 77 1.85 -13.89 5.90
C ASN A 77 1.50 -12.43 5.57
N GLN A 78 2.48 -11.53 5.59
CA GLN A 78 2.37 -10.12 5.23
C GLN A 78 2.97 -9.84 3.83
N ASP A 79 3.74 -10.77 3.28
CA ASP A 79 4.21 -10.70 1.91
C ASP A 79 3.03 -10.83 0.95
N ARG A 80 2.71 -9.69 0.32
CA ARG A 80 1.72 -9.61 -0.76
C ARG A 80 2.38 -9.25 -2.08
N THR A 81 3.69 -9.47 -2.18
CA THR A 81 4.49 -9.06 -3.35
C THR A 81 3.91 -9.68 -4.61
N ASP A 82 3.62 -10.99 -4.57
CA ASP A 82 2.99 -11.74 -5.67
C ASP A 82 1.65 -11.15 -6.13
N TRP A 83 0.82 -10.70 -5.18
CA TRP A 83 -0.46 -10.06 -5.48
C TRP A 83 -0.25 -8.70 -6.19
N PHE A 84 0.71 -7.89 -5.74
CA PHE A 84 1.05 -6.61 -6.39
C PHE A 84 1.60 -6.81 -7.82
N GLU A 85 2.46 -7.81 -8.02
CA GLU A 85 3.01 -8.16 -9.33
C GLU A 85 1.91 -8.62 -10.29
N SER A 86 1.00 -9.48 -9.80
CA SER A 86 -0.15 -9.95 -10.56
C SER A 86 -1.08 -8.80 -10.96
N ALA A 87 -1.43 -7.92 -10.00
CA ALA A 87 -2.29 -6.76 -10.27
C ALA A 87 -1.65 -5.78 -11.27
N LEU A 88 -0.33 -5.60 -11.22
CA LEU A 88 0.41 -4.77 -12.19
C LEU A 88 0.36 -5.38 -13.59
N LYS A 89 0.55 -6.70 -13.69
CA LYS A 89 0.47 -7.45 -14.96
C LYS A 89 -0.93 -7.40 -15.56
N GLU A 90 -1.97 -7.55 -14.75
CA GLU A 90 -3.37 -7.42 -15.21
C GLU A 90 -3.68 -6.00 -15.70
N LEU A 91 -3.13 -4.98 -15.04
CA LEU A 91 -3.31 -3.58 -15.44
C LEU A 91 -2.62 -3.30 -16.78
N ASP A 92 -1.39 -3.78 -16.96
CA ASP A 92 -0.62 -3.65 -18.21
C ASP A 92 -1.31 -4.38 -19.37
N ALA A 93 -1.83 -5.58 -19.12
CA ALA A 93 -2.58 -6.35 -20.11
C ALA A 93 -3.91 -5.69 -20.53
N LYS A 94 -4.48 -4.81 -19.69
CA LYS A 94 -5.73 -4.08 -19.96
C LYS A 94 -5.51 -2.69 -20.55
N ALA A 95 -4.27 -2.18 -20.57
CA ALA A 95 -3.96 -0.91 -21.21
C ALA A 95 -3.89 -1.10 -22.74
N PRO A 96 -4.62 -0.31 -23.56
CA PRO A 96 -4.39 -0.30 -24.99
C PRO A 96 -2.97 0.24 -25.25
N GLN A 97 -2.21 -0.49 -26.08
CA GLN A 97 -0.86 -0.14 -26.55
C GLN A 97 -0.85 1.23 -27.25
#